data_AF-A0AAD6FKX4-F1
#
_entry.id   AF-A0AAD6FKX4-F1
#
_cell.length_a   1.000
_cell.length_b   1.000
_cell.length_c   1.000
_cell.angle_alpha   90.00
_cell.angle_beta   90.00
_cell.angle_gamma   90.00
#
_symmetry.space_group_name_H-M   'P 1'
#
loop_
_entity.id
_entity.type
_entity.pdbx_description
1 polymer ?
#
loop_
_entity_poly.entity_id
_entity_poly.type
_entity_poly.pdbx_seq_one_letter_code
_entity_poly.pdbx_strand_id
1 'polypeptide(L)'
;MMRGFWLLTLLLAASHAERLFIGDQVIRINVESEEQIKLLQALETREELELDFWLSPVSMELPVDIRVPSSSLSSVSEILSANNIAYSILINDLQERLDEEKFEMMENHIKERSGKSFNFGAYHRLETIYSWMDTLVSEYSTLVTKLEIGRSYENRPMYVLKFSKGGNKPAIWIDTGIHSREWVSQATGVWTANKVTSWSQRLN
;
A
#
# COMPACT_ATOMS: atom_id res chain seq x y z
N MET A 1 13.76 23.57 -32.76
CA MET A 1 12.45 23.06 -32.28
C MET A 1 12.42 21.56 -31.99
N MET A 2 13.19 20.69 -32.65
CA MET A 2 13.11 19.22 -32.41
C MET A 2 13.81 18.71 -31.14
N ARG A 3 14.88 19.36 -30.67
CA ARG A 3 15.62 18.91 -29.46
C ARG A 3 14.80 19.02 -28.16
N GLY A 4 13.95 20.05 -28.05
CA GLY A 4 13.06 20.23 -26.90
C GLY A 4 11.92 19.20 -26.86
N PHE A 5 11.44 18.78 -28.03
CA PHE A 5 10.42 17.73 -28.14
C PHE A 5 10.95 16.38 -27.66
N TRP A 6 12.17 15.99 -28.08
CA TRP A 6 12.79 14.74 -27.63
C TRP A 6 13.07 14.72 -26.12
N LEU A 7 13.51 15.84 -25.55
CA LEU A 7 13.69 15.99 -24.11
C LEU A 7 12.36 15.90 -23.36
N LEU A 8 11.30 16.53 -23.86
CA LEU A 8 9.97 16.44 -23.28
C LEU A 8 9.40 15.02 -23.34
N THR A 9 9.57 14.32 -24.47
CA THR A 9 9.14 12.91 -24.60
C THR A 9 9.95 11.97 -23.72
N LEU A 10 11.25 12.22 -23.55
CA LEU A 10 12.10 11.45 -22.62
C LEU A 10 11.70 11.70 -21.17
N LEU A 11 11.42 12.94 -20.79
CA LEU A 11 10.95 13.29 -19.45
C LEU A 11 9.56 12.71 -19.15
N LEU A 12 8.65 12.73 -20.13
CA LEU A 12 7.34 12.09 -20.02
C LEU A 12 7.45 10.56 -19.94
N ALA A 13 8.35 9.94 -20.71
CA ALA A 13 8.57 8.50 -20.62
C ALA A 13 9.17 8.11 -19.26
N ALA A 14 10.15 8.89 -18.76
CA ALA A 14 10.73 8.68 -17.44
C ALA A 14 9.72 8.89 -16.30
N SER A 15 8.81 9.87 -16.41
CA SER A 15 7.77 10.10 -15.40
C SER A 15 6.69 9.01 -15.37
N HIS A 16 6.63 8.15 -16.38
CA HIS A 16 5.70 7.02 -16.48
C HIS A 16 6.43 5.66 -16.40
N ALA A 17 7.74 5.66 -16.10
CA ALA A 17 8.48 4.43 -15.90
C ALA A 17 8.04 3.80 -14.57
N GLU A 18 7.36 2.66 -14.66
CA GLU A 18 7.01 1.84 -13.50
C GLU A 18 8.31 1.33 -12.86
N ARG A 19 8.42 1.47 -11.53
CA ARG A 19 9.54 0.88 -10.81
C ARG A 19 9.39 -0.64 -10.85
N LEU A 20 10.42 -1.31 -11.35
CA LEU A 20 10.51 -2.77 -11.35
C LEU A 20 11.34 -3.24 -10.16
N PHE A 21 11.02 -4.43 -9.67
CA PHE A 21 11.65 -5.07 -8.52
C PHE A 21 12.16 -6.47 -8.90
N ILE A 22 12.58 -6.64 -10.16
CA ILE A 22 13.00 -7.94 -10.72
C ILE A 22 14.19 -8.47 -9.94
N GLY A 23 14.03 -9.66 -9.35
CA GLY A 23 15.04 -10.32 -8.54
C GLY A 23 15.30 -9.67 -7.18
N ASP A 24 14.52 -8.66 -6.78
CA ASP A 24 14.57 -8.14 -5.42
C ASP A 24 14.07 -9.21 -4.46
N GLN A 25 14.77 -9.37 -3.35
CA GLN A 25 14.39 -10.32 -2.31
C GLN A 25 13.86 -9.60 -1.09
N VAL A 26 12.89 -10.21 -0.41
CA VAL A 26 12.57 -9.85 0.98
C VAL A 26 13.19 -10.89 1.88
N ILE A 27 14.11 -10.45 2.74
CA ILE A 27 14.78 -11.30 3.72
C ILE A 27 14.23 -11.03 5.12
N ARG A 28 14.26 -12.07 5.95
CA ARG A 28 13.95 -11.98 7.38
C ARG A 28 15.17 -12.30 8.21
N ILE A 29 15.43 -11.45 9.19
CA ILE A 29 16.50 -11.59 10.17
C ILE A 29 15.88 -11.69 11.55
N ASN A 30 16.26 -12.70 12.31
CA ASN A 30 16.00 -12.76 13.75
C ASN A 30 17.24 -12.23 14.45
N VAL A 31 17.10 -11.11 15.15
CA VAL A 31 18.24 -10.42 15.75
C VAL A 31 18.57 -11.00 17.11
N GLU A 32 19.85 -11.26 17.36
CA GLU A 32 20.33 -11.95 18.56
C GLU A 32 21.06 -11.02 19.55
N SER A 33 21.38 -9.79 19.16
CA SER A 33 22.06 -8.82 20.03
C SER A 33 21.78 -7.36 19.70
N GLU A 34 22.03 -6.44 20.65
CA GLU A 34 21.92 -5.00 20.43
C GLU A 34 22.93 -4.49 19.38
N GLU A 35 24.10 -5.11 19.26
CA GLU A 35 25.09 -4.78 18.24
C GLU A 35 24.54 -5.05 16.84
N GLN A 36 23.85 -6.17 16.65
CA GLN A 36 23.20 -6.49 15.38
C GLN A 36 22.07 -5.50 15.06
N ILE A 37 21.27 -5.10 16.05
CA ILE A 37 20.25 -4.04 15.88
C ILE A 37 20.90 -2.75 15.36
N LYS A 38 21.97 -2.28 16.04
CA LYS A 38 22.68 -1.05 15.66
C LYS A 38 23.28 -1.14 14.27
N LEU A 39 23.80 -2.31 13.88
CA LEU A 39 24.31 -2.54 12.53
C LEU A 39 23.20 -2.43 11.48
N LEU A 40 22.04 -3.07 11.71
CA LEU A 40 20.92 -3.03 10.78
C LEU A 40 20.34 -1.61 10.66
N GLN A 41 20.25 -0.87 11.77
CA GLN A 41 19.89 0.56 11.76
C GLN A 41 20.88 1.40 10.95
N ALA A 42 22.18 1.13 11.06
CA ALA A 42 23.19 1.80 10.25
C ALA A 42 23.05 1.46 8.75
N LEU A 43 22.67 0.23 8.41
CA LEU A 43 22.40 -0.16 7.02
C LEU A 43 21.15 0.53 6.45
N GLU A 44 20.12 0.76 7.25
CA GLU A 44 18.93 1.52 6.86
C GLU A 44 19.26 2.96 6.40
N THR A 45 20.32 3.54 6.97
CA THR A 45 20.78 4.90 6.59
C THR A 45 21.65 4.94 5.33
N ARG A 46 22.02 3.79 4.75
CA ARG A 46 22.88 3.72 3.56
C ARG A 46 22.05 3.79 2.28
N GLU A 47 21.87 5.01 1.79
CA GLU A 47 21.10 5.28 0.57
C GLU A 47 21.64 4.52 -0.65
N GLU A 48 22.96 4.25 -0.71
CA GLU A 48 23.59 3.54 -1.83
C GLU A 48 23.13 2.08 -1.99
N LEU A 49 22.62 1.48 -0.90
CA LEU A 49 22.11 0.11 -0.93
C LEU A 49 20.62 0.05 -1.30
N GLU A 50 19.92 1.19 -1.25
CA GLU A 50 18.48 1.33 -1.51
C GLU A 50 17.62 0.28 -0.77
N LEU A 51 17.98 -0.04 0.47
CA LEU A 51 17.22 -0.98 1.30
C LEU A 51 15.87 -0.39 1.67
N ASP A 52 14.85 -1.24 1.73
CA ASP A 52 13.53 -0.85 2.23
C ASP A 52 13.13 -1.78 3.38
N PHE A 53 13.09 -1.22 4.59
CA PHE A 53 12.73 -1.95 5.79
C PHE A 53 11.20 -2.02 5.91
N TRP A 54 10.68 -3.24 5.85
CA TRP A 54 9.26 -3.54 6.02
C TRP A 54 8.93 -3.69 7.51
N LEU A 55 9.84 -4.32 8.26
CA LEU A 55 9.82 -4.35 9.73
C LEU A 55 11.18 -3.85 10.21
N SER A 56 11.18 -2.69 10.89
CA SER A 56 12.41 -2.04 11.34
C SER A 56 13.05 -2.78 12.54
N PRO A 57 14.39 -2.69 12.68
CA PRO A 57 15.12 -3.27 13.81
C PRO A 57 14.88 -2.48 15.11
N VAL A 58 13.82 -2.85 15.83
CA VAL A 58 13.40 -2.20 17.08
C VAL A 58 13.75 -2.97 18.35
N SER A 59 13.79 -4.31 18.29
CA SER A 59 14.07 -5.17 19.45
C SER A 59 14.51 -6.56 19.01
N MET A 60 15.02 -7.37 19.93
CA MET A 60 15.37 -8.78 19.69
C MET A 60 14.15 -9.72 19.72
N GLU A 61 12.98 -9.24 20.14
CA GLU A 61 11.76 -10.05 20.22
C GLU A 61 11.01 -10.13 18.89
N LEU A 62 11.31 -9.21 17.97
CA LEU A 62 10.64 -9.08 16.68
C LEU A 62 11.62 -9.31 15.53
N PRO A 63 11.19 -9.98 14.45
CA PRO A 63 12.01 -10.11 13.26
C PRO A 63 12.17 -8.76 12.55
N VAL A 64 13.21 -8.68 11.74
CA VAL A 64 13.47 -7.57 10.82
C VAL A 64 13.26 -8.09 9.41
N ASP A 65 12.41 -7.40 8.64
CA ASP A 65 12.11 -7.74 7.25
C ASP A 65 12.60 -6.62 6.34
N ILE A 66 13.41 -6.98 5.35
CA ILE A 66 14.08 -6.02 4.48
C ILE A 66 13.88 -6.44 3.03
N ARG A 67 13.32 -5.56 2.20
CA ARG A 67 13.45 -5.67 0.75
C ARG A 67 14.87 -5.22 0.37
N VAL A 68 15.61 -6.12 -0.23
CA VAL A 68 16.96 -5.91 -0.74
C VAL A 68 16.91 -5.88 -2.27
N PRO A 69 17.30 -4.76 -2.91
CA PRO A 69 17.42 -4.70 -4.36
C PRO A 69 18.34 -5.78 -4.91
N SER A 70 18.02 -6.32 -6.09
CA SER A 70 18.84 -7.35 -6.74
C SER A 70 20.31 -6.93 -6.92
N SER A 71 20.56 -5.65 -7.20
CA SER A 71 21.91 -5.05 -7.30
C SER A 71 22.68 -5.02 -5.98
N SER A 72 21.98 -5.03 -4.83
CA SER A 72 22.55 -4.92 -3.50
C SER A 72 22.67 -6.27 -2.78
N LEU A 73 22.09 -7.34 -3.33
CA LEU A 73 22.02 -8.66 -2.68
C LEU A 73 23.39 -9.19 -2.25
N SER A 74 24.38 -9.16 -3.16
CA SER A 74 25.74 -9.67 -2.85
C SER A 74 26.38 -8.88 -1.71
N SER A 75 26.35 -7.55 -1.79
CA SER A 75 26.92 -6.66 -0.77
C SER A 75 26.25 -6.86 0.59
N VAL A 76 24.92 -6.96 0.62
CA VAL A 76 24.17 -7.20 1.86
C VAL A 76 24.48 -8.58 2.43
N SER A 77 24.51 -9.62 1.60
CA SER A 77 24.81 -10.99 2.03
C SER A 77 26.22 -11.09 2.64
N GLU A 78 27.21 -10.41 2.03
CA GLU A 78 28.57 -10.32 2.56
C GLU A 78 28.62 -9.59 3.90
N ILE A 79 27.93 -8.45 4.04
CA ILE A 79 27.88 -7.69 5.30
C ILE A 79 27.24 -8.52 6.41
N LEU A 80 26.10 -9.17 6.14
CA LEU A 80 25.41 -9.99 7.13
C LEU A 80 26.27 -11.18 7.55
N SER A 81 26.89 -11.87 6.58
CA SER A 81 27.78 -13.00 6.84
C SER A 81 29.02 -12.61 7.65
N ALA A 82 29.65 -11.48 7.32
CA ALA A 82 30.82 -10.97 8.06
C ALA A 82 30.50 -10.61 9.52
N ASN A 83 29.24 -10.34 9.84
CA ASN A 83 28.77 -10.02 11.18
C ASN A 83 28.03 -11.20 11.86
N ASN A 84 28.13 -12.41 11.29
CA ASN A 84 27.46 -13.63 11.77
C ASN A 84 25.94 -13.47 11.93
N ILE A 85 25.30 -12.69 11.04
CA ILE A 85 23.85 -12.51 11.00
C ILE A 85 23.27 -13.49 9.99
N ALA A 86 22.56 -14.50 10.49
CA ALA A 86 21.79 -15.39 9.65
C ALA A 86 20.48 -14.72 9.18
N TYR A 87 20.04 -15.05 7.97
CA TYR A 87 18.76 -14.60 7.44
C TYR A 87 18.07 -15.73 6.66
N SER A 88 16.76 -15.61 6.49
CA SER A 88 15.98 -16.45 5.58
C SER A 88 15.36 -15.59 4.48
N ILE A 89 15.12 -16.18 3.31
CA ILE A 89 14.44 -15.52 2.20
C ILE A 89 12.93 -15.75 2.38
N LEU A 90 12.16 -14.67 2.56
CA LEU A 90 10.70 -14.71 2.63
C LEU A 90 10.07 -14.63 1.24
N ILE A 91 10.61 -13.75 0.40
CA ILE A 91 10.16 -13.53 -0.98
C ILE A 91 11.42 -13.58 -1.85
N ASN A 92 11.47 -14.54 -2.76
CA ASN A 92 12.64 -14.76 -3.61
C ASN A 92 12.69 -13.82 -4.83
N ASP A 93 11.52 -13.43 -5.35
CA ASP A 93 11.41 -12.39 -6.37
C ASP A 93 10.15 -11.58 -6.07
N LEU A 94 10.34 -10.32 -5.70
CA LEU A 94 9.24 -9.41 -5.39
C LEU A 94 8.43 -9.06 -6.64
N GLN A 95 9.05 -9.00 -7.83
CA GLN A 95 8.35 -8.66 -9.06
C GLN A 95 7.29 -9.71 -9.40
N GLU A 96 7.56 -11.00 -9.18
CA GLU A 96 6.58 -12.07 -9.42
C GLU A 96 5.28 -11.83 -8.64
N ARG A 97 5.38 -11.40 -7.38
CA ARG A 97 4.20 -11.12 -6.53
C ARG A 97 3.43 -9.88 -6.99
N LEU A 98 4.13 -8.86 -7.46
CA LEU A 98 3.51 -7.66 -8.02
C LEU A 98 2.84 -7.94 -9.36
N ASP A 99 3.42 -8.80 -10.18
CA ASP A 99 2.84 -9.21 -11.47
C ASP A 99 1.55 -10.03 -11.26
N GLU A 100 1.54 -10.94 -10.29
CA GLU A 100 0.35 -11.67 -9.86
C GLU A 100 -0.76 -10.71 -9.39
N GLU A 101 -0.45 -9.79 -8.48
CA GLU A 101 -1.39 -8.79 -7.96
C GLU A 101 -1.98 -7.94 -9.10
N LYS A 102 -1.12 -7.44 -9.99
CA LYS A 102 -1.53 -6.61 -11.14
C LYS A 102 -2.43 -7.36 -12.09
N PHE A 103 -2.15 -8.64 -12.33
CA PHE A 103 -3.00 -9.51 -13.15
C PHE A 103 -4.38 -9.69 -12.51
N GLU A 104 -4.45 -10.00 -11.22
CA GLU A 104 -5.72 -10.15 -10.48
C GLU A 104 -6.54 -8.86 -10.48
N MET A 105 -5.91 -7.70 -10.25
CA MET A 105 -6.58 -6.40 -10.32
C MET A 105 -7.14 -6.11 -11.71
N MET A 106 -6.39 -6.42 -12.76
CA MET A 106 -6.84 -6.24 -14.14
C MET A 106 -8.04 -7.13 -14.46
N GLU A 107 -7.99 -8.40 -14.09
CA GLU A 107 -9.12 -9.31 -14.23
C GLU A 107 -10.36 -8.82 -13.47
N ASN A 108 -10.19 -8.36 -12.23
CA ASN A 108 -11.29 -7.85 -11.43
C ASN A 108 -11.95 -6.63 -12.10
N HIS A 109 -11.14 -5.70 -12.58
CA HIS A 109 -11.63 -4.50 -13.24
C HIS A 109 -12.39 -4.81 -14.54
N ILE A 110 -11.96 -5.82 -15.31
CA ILE A 110 -12.72 -6.30 -16.49
C ILE A 110 -14.07 -6.90 -16.05
N LYS A 111 -14.08 -7.68 -14.97
CA LYS A 111 -15.28 -8.32 -14.41
C LYS A 111 -16.30 -7.29 -13.88
N GLU A 112 -15.86 -6.23 -13.21
CA GLU A 112 -16.75 -5.16 -12.73
C GLU A 112 -17.34 -4.33 -13.90
N ARG A 113 -16.54 -4.06 -14.94
CA ARG A 113 -17.02 -3.35 -16.14
C ARG A 113 -18.09 -4.13 -16.93
N SER A 114 -18.10 -5.46 -16.85
CA SER A 114 -19.10 -6.29 -17.55
C SER A 114 -20.44 -6.41 -16.80
N GLY A 115 -20.69 -5.54 -15.82
CA GLY A 115 -21.97 -5.44 -15.13
C GLY A 115 -22.04 -6.21 -13.81
N LYS A 116 -20.90 -6.66 -13.26
CA LYS A 116 -20.85 -7.21 -11.90
C LYS A 116 -20.75 -6.07 -10.88
N SER A 117 -21.33 -6.28 -9.69
CA SER A 117 -21.22 -5.36 -8.55
C SER A 117 -19.77 -5.21 -8.08
N PHE A 118 -19.48 -4.12 -7.35
CA PHE A 118 -18.19 -3.88 -6.71
C PHE A 118 -17.71 -5.12 -5.93
N ASN A 119 -16.49 -5.59 -6.22
CA ASN A 119 -15.91 -6.78 -5.61
C ASN A 119 -15.02 -6.44 -4.41
N PHE A 120 -15.57 -6.51 -3.20
CA PHE A 120 -14.82 -6.23 -1.96
C PHE A 120 -13.66 -7.21 -1.65
N GLY A 121 -13.51 -8.30 -2.42
CA GLY A 121 -12.41 -9.25 -2.30
C GLY A 121 -11.21 -8.95 -3.21
N ALA A 122 -11.16 -7.77 -3.82
CA ALA A 122 -10.06 -7.34 -4.70
C ALA A 122 -9.51 -5.97 -4.28
N TYR A 123 -8.30 -5.65 -4.71
CA TYR A 123 -7.76 -4.29 -4.63
C TYR A 123 -8.29 -3.41 -5.74
N HIS A 124 -8.44 -2.12 -5.45
CA HIS A 124 -9.00 -1.14 -6.38
C HIS A 124 -8.14 0.11 -6.48
N ARG A 125 -8.25 0.75 -7.63
CA ARG A 125 -7.67 2.08 -7.84
C ARG A 125 -8.46 3.14 -7.08
N LEU A 126 -7.82 4.28 -6.81
CA LEU A 126 -8.40 5.38 -6.06
C LEU A 126 -9.72 5.87 -6.68
N GLU A 127 -9.77 6.02 -8.01
CA GLU A 127 -10.96 6.45 -8.74
C GLU A 127 -12.13 5.48 -8.59
N THR A 128 -11.84 4.17 -8.52
CA THR A 128 -12.85 3.14 -8.33
C THR A 128 -13.41 3.20 -6.92
N ILE A 129 -12.55 3.42 -5.91
CA ILE A 129 -12.98 3.62 -4.52
C ILE A 129 -13.84 4.89 -4.40
N TYR A 130 -13.44 6.01 -5.01
CA TYR A 130 -14.22 7.25 -4.97
C TYR A 130 -15.58 7.10 -5.65
N SER A 131 -15.63 6.44 -6.81
CA SER A 131 -16.89 6.14 -7.48
C SER A 131 -17.77 5.23 -6.63
N TRP A 132 -17.19 4.25 -5.94
CA TRP A 132 -17.94 3.38 -5.03
C TRP A 132 -18.50 4.14 -3.82
N MET A 133 -17.76 5.11 -3.28
CA MET A 133 -18.24 5.99 -2.21
C MET A 133 -19.48 6.78 -2.65
N ASP A 134 -19.49 7.26 -3.90
CA ASP A 134 -20.67 7.94 -4.48
C ASP A 134 -21.86 6.99 -4.60
N THR A 135 -21.63 5.76 -5.07
CA THR A 135 -22.67 4.72 -5.12
C THR A 135 -23.24 4.47 -3.72
N LEU A 136 -22.40 4.26 -2.70
CA LEU A 136 -22.85 4.02 -1.33
C LEU A 136 -23.69 5.18 -0.77
N VAL A 137 -23.30 6.44 -1.03
CA VAL A 137 -24.09 7.61 -0.61
C VAL A 137 -25.44 7.66 -1.33
N SER A 138 -25.48 7.37 -2.63
CA SER A 138 -26.73 7.38 -3.38
C SER A 138 -27.72 6.30 -2.90
N GLU A 139 -27.22 5.10 -2.59
CA GLU A 139 -28.02 3.98 -2.08
C GLU A 139 -28.50 4.20 -0.63
N TYR A 140 -27.70 4.88 0.20
CA TYR A 140 -27.96 5.05 1.63
C TYR A 140 -28.01 6.52 2.07
N SER A 141 -28.62 7.39 1.26
CA SER A 141 -28.59 8.85 1.41
C SER A 141 -29.13 9.40 2.74
N THR A 142 -29.97 8.64 3.45
CA THR A 142 -30.48 9.01 4.78
C THR A 142 -29.53 8.68 5.93
N LEU A 143 -28.49 7.89 5.67
CA LEU A 143 -27.54 7.38 6.67
C LEU A 143 -26.10 7.82 6.38
N VAL A 144 -25.71 7.87 5.10
CA VAL A 144 -24.32 8.07 4.66
C VAL A 144 -24.20 9.38 3.92
N THR A 145 -23.18 10.17 4.28
CA THR A 145 -22.80 11.39 3.56
C THR A 145 -21.31 11.36 3.26
N LYS A 146 -20.90 11.82 2.07
CA LYS A 146 -19.50 11.99 1.69
C LYS A 146 -19.09 13.45 1.92
N LEU A 147 -18.01 13.66 2.66
CA LEU A 147 -17.48 14.98 3.02
C LEU A 147 -16.07 15.14 2.45
N GLU A 148 -15.78 16.25 1.75
CA GLU A 148 -14.40 16.65 1.46
C GLU A 148 -13.86 17.40 2.67
N ILE A 149 -12.82 16.85 3.32
CA ILE A 149 -12.22 17.44 4.53
C ILE A 149 -10.93 18.21 4.26
N GLY A 150 -10.48 18.21 3.00
CA GLY A 150 -9.27 18.88 2.57
C GLY A 150 -8.76 18.29 1.26
N ARG A 151 -7.52 18.63 0.91
CA ARG A 151 -6.85 18.12 -0.29
C ARG A 151 -5.44 17.65 0.01
N SER A 152 -4.99 16.63 -0.71
CA SER A 152 -3.62 16.13 -0.63
C SER A 152 -2.63 17.13 -1.23
N TYR A 153 -1.33 16.85 -1.06
CA TYR A 153 -0.25 17.63 -1.68
C TYR A 153 -0.41 17.75 -3.20
N GLU A 154 -0.75 16.65 -3.87
CA GLU A 154 -1.01 16.61 -5.32
C GLU A 154 -2.44 17.07 -5.68
N ASN A 155 -3.10 17.80 -4.78
CA ASN A 155 -4.42 18.41 -4.96
C ASN A 155 -5.56 17.40 -5.25
N ARG A 156 -5.49 16.19 -4.69
CA ARG A 156 -6.60 15.23 -4.72
C ARG A 156 -7.54 15.46 -3.53
N PRO A 157 -8.87 15.39 -3.69
CA PRO A 157 -9.80 15.59 -2.59
C PRO A 157 -9.66 14.48 -1.54
N MET A 158 -9.64 14.85 -0.25
CA MET A 158 -9.66 13.88 0.85
C MET A 158 -11.10 13.69 1.32
N TYR A 159 -11.65 12.51 1.06
CA TYR A 159 -13.03 12.20 1.40
C TYR A 159 -13.17 11.40 2.69
N VAL A 160 -14.22 11.70 3.45
CA VAL A 160 -14.68 10.92 4.60
C VAL A 160 -16.13 10.51 4.38
N LEU A 161 -16.46 9.26 4.72
CA LEU A 161 -17.84 8.81 4.85
C LEU A 161 -18.32 9.02 6.28
N LYS A 162 -19.36 9.84 6.44
CA LYS A 162 -20.05 10.03 7.71
C LYS A 162 -21.32 9.20 7.74
N PHE A 163 -21.40 8.29 8.71
CA PHE A 163 -22.56 7.47 9.01
C PHE A 163 -23.33 8.07 10.19
N SER A 164 -24.57 8.52 10.00
CA SER A 164 -25.35 9.16 11.05
C SER A 164 -26.86 9.09 10.80
N LYS A 165 -27.64 8.86 11.86
CA LYS A 165 -29.11 9.06 11.87
C LYS A 165 -29.51 10.47 12.34
N GLY A 166 -28.57 11.42 12.35
CA GLY A 166 -28.78 12.80 12.80
C GLY A 166 -28.49 13.06 14.29
N GLY A 167 -28.61 14.33 14.68
CA GLY A 167 -28.33 14.85 16.02
C GLY A 167 -26.86 15.18 16.28
N ASN A 168 -26.58 15.82 17.42
CA ASN A 168 -25.22 16.05 17.92
C ASN A 168 -24.81 14.89 18.82
N LYS A 169 -24.10 13.91 18.25
CA LYS A 169 -23.71 12.67 18.94
C LYS A 169 -22.19 12.58 19.06
N PRO A 170 -21.66 11.87 20.07
CA PRO A 170 -20.28 11.42 20.05
C PRO A 170 -19.95 10.69 18.76
N ALA A 171 -18.73 10.88 18.24
CA ALA A 171 -18.28 10.30 16.99
C ALA A 171 -17.12 9.33 17.23
N ILE A 172 -17.03 8.32 16.36
CA ILE A 172 -15.88 7.41 16.26
C ILE A 172 -15.18 7.72 14.94
N TRP A 173 -13.87 7.91 14.99
CA TRP A 173 -13.04 8.12 13.81
C TRP A 173 -12.30 6.83 13.46
N ILE A 174 -12.34 6.46 12.19
CA ILE A 174 -11.61 5.32 11.64
C ILE A 174 -11.02 5.80 10.31
N ASP A 175 -9.70 5.76 10.19
CA ASP A 175 -8.98 5.95 8.92
C ASP A 175 -8.22 4.69 8.53
N THR A 176 -7.94 4.58 7.23
CA THR A 176 -7.15 3.50 6.64
C THR A 176 -6.23 4.08 5.57
N GLY A 177 -5.12 3.41 5.29
CA GLY A 177 -4.23 3.80 4.20
C GLY A 177 -3.37 5.04 4.45
N ILE A 178 -3.03 5.35 5.71
CA ILE A 178 -2.07 6.42 6.01
C ILE A 178 -0.70 6.13 5.40
N HIS A 179 -0.29 4.86 5.35
CA HIS A 179 0.80 4.38 4.52
C HIS A 179 0.24 3.79 3.22
N SER A 180 0.72 4.31 2.09
CA SER A 180 0.20 3.98 0.77
C SER A 180 0.43 2.53 0.34
N ARG A 181 1.44 1.84 0.90
CA ARG A 181 1.76 0.43 0.57
C ARG A 181 0.92 -0.60 1.31
N GLU A 182 0.17 -0.20 2.33
CA GLU A 182 -0.61 -1.12 3.19
C GLU A 182 -2.01 -1.38 2.62
N TRP A 183 -2.10 -1.81 1.34
CA TRP A 183 -3.34 -1.86 0.54
C TRP A 183 -4.51 -2.62 1.17
N VAL A 184 -4.20 -3.61 2.01
CA VAL A 184 -5.21 -4.35 2.78
C VAL A 184 -6.02 -3.44 3.71
N SER A 185 -5.43 -2.34 4.21
CA SER A 185 -6.11 -1.38 5.08
C SER A 185 -7.20 -0.62 4.32
N GLN A 186 -6.90 -0.11 3.12
CA GLN A 186 -7.87 0.58 2.27
C GLN A 186 -9.01 -0.36 1.86
N ALA A 187 -8.68 -1.58 1.40
CA ALA A 187 -9.66 -2.60 1.04
C ALA A 187 -10.59 -2.94 2.23
N THR A 188 -10.01 -3.11 3.42
CA THR A 188 -10.77 -3.36 4.65
C THR A 188 -11.66 -2.19 5.04
N GLY A 189 -11.19 -0.96 4.86
CA GLY A 189 -11.99 0.26 5.11
C GLY A 189 -13.24 0.31 4.24
N VAL A 190 -13.08 0.04 2.94
CA VAL A 190 -14.19 -0.04 1.97
C VAL A 190 -15.19 -1.14 2.36
N TRP A 191 -14.71 -2.34 2.68
CA TRP A 191 -15.56 -3.43 3.14
C TRP A 191 -16.32 -3.08 4.43
N THR A 192 -15.65 -2.44 5.39
CA THR A 192 -16.23 -2.05 6.68
C THR A 192 -17.35 -1.04 6.50
N ALA A 193 -17.13 -0.02 5.67
CA ALA A 193 -18.15 0.97 5.32
C ALA A 193 -19.39 0.33 4.67
N ASN A 194 -19.21 -0.64 3.77
CA ASN A 194 -20.33 -1.42 3.22
C ASN A 194 -21.04 -2.28 4.28
N LYS A 195 -20.30 -2.84 5.24
CA LYS A 195 -20.91 -3.64 6.32
C LYS A 195 -21.77 -2.81 7.26
N VAL A 196 -21.31 -1.62 7.62
CA VAL A 196 -22.06 -0.70 8.49
C VAL A 196 -23.44 -0.37 7.90
N THR A 197 -23.52 -0.10 6.58
CA THR A 197 -24.82 0.14 5.93
C THR A 197 -25.71 -1.09 5.92
N SER A 198 -25.16 -2.26 5.58
CA SER A 198 -25.90 -3.53 5.52
C SER A 198 -26.49 -3.96 6.87
N TRP A 199 -25.80 -3.68 7.97
CA TRP A 199 -26.30 -3.99 9.31
C TRP A 199 -27.35 -2.99 9.78
N SER A 200 -27.19 -1.70 9.45
CA SER A 200 -28.19 -0.69 9.81
C SER A 200 -29.55 -0.97 9.17
N GLN A 201 -29.61 -1.60 8.00
CA GLN A 201 -30.88 -1.98 7.37
C GLN A 201 -31.57 -3.17 8.06
N ARG A 202 -30.82 -4.07 8.71
CA ARG A 202 -31.40 -5.25 9.39
C ARG A 202 -32.02 -4.94 10.75
N LEU A 203 -31.68 -3.79 11.32
CA LEU A 203 -32.09 -3.37 12.68
C LEU A 203 -33.24 -2.36 12.66
N ASN A 204 -33.72 -1.98 11.47
CA ASN A 204 -34.92 -1.17 11.25
C ASN A 204 -36.00 -2.05 10.62
#